data_AF-A0ABD4KXF8-F1
#
_entry.id   AF-A0ABD4KXF8-F1
#
_cell.length_a   1.000
_cell.length_b   1.000
_cell.length_c   1.000
_cell.angle_alpha   90.00
_cell.angle_beta   90.00
_cell.angle_gamma   90.00
#
_symmetry.space_group_name_H-M   'P 1'
#
loop_
_entity.id
_entity.type
_entity.pdbx_description
1 polymer ?
#
loop_
_entity_poly.entity_id
_entity_poly.type
_entity_poly.pdbx_seq_one_letter_code
_entity_poly.pdbx_strand_id
1 'polypeptide(L)'
;MATDATQSVAAEKVALMSLLRVARAEHKQQGIYLLDIEPSVENHHHQALILSQALNSAPFHLATEIAYRNHSYWIPQLVHAKTVPDLIPSSWFTTSGWHLVTGGMGGIGRHIIKWLAQSGARHIAVIGRREPSDWPEFCQTIARFGCQVMTLLCDVSQEGELQRMLNDWPRTLPIIGAFHAAGTSLTGLINQWDPQQSALLIQTKCHAFVALHQWLEAQEAQYLLGLSSAASLGAVGQGAYALANAFLDGYALAQQDSSRCRVMS
;
A
#
# COMPACT_ATOMS: atom_id res chain seq x y z
N MET A 1 6.55 12.90 -5.81
CA MET A 1 7.95 12.43 -5.65
C MET A 1 8.59 13.21 -4.53
N ALA A 2 8.89 12.55 -3.40
CA ALA A 2 9.79 13.14 -2.42
C ALA A 2 11.23 12.97 -2.94
N THR A 3 12.02 14.04 -2.86
CA THR A 3 13.45 14.06 -3.21
C THR A 3 14.35 14.04 -1.97
N ASP A 4 13.76 14.27 -0.80
CA ASP A 4 14.36 14.16 0.52
C ASP A 4 13.27 13.77 1.55
N ALA A 5 13.67 13.51 2.79
CA ALA A 5 12.76 13.06 3.85
C ALA A 5 11.83 14.16 4.40
N THR A 6 12.07 15.43 4.09
CA THR A 6 11.28 16.55 4.64
C THR A 6 10.05 16.88 3.80
N GLN A 7 9.97 16.34 2.58
CA GLN A 7 8.90 16.62 1.63
C GLN A 7 7.67 15.76 1.90
N SER A 8 6.50 16.41 1.96
CA SER A 8 5.23 15.70 2.09
C SER A 8 4.90 14.89 0.83
N VAL A 9 4.35 13.69 1.06
CA VAL A 9 3.89 12.78 0.01
C VAL A 9 2.37 12.70 0.06
N ALA A 10 1.71 12.86 -1.09
CA ALA A 10 0.29 12.62 -1.23
C ALA A 10 0.09 11.25 -1.92
N ALA A 11 -0.56 10.32 -1.23
CA ALA A 11 -0.74 8.94 -1.70
C ALA A 11 -1.48 8.88 -3.04
N GLU A 12 -2.49 9.73 -3.23
CA GLU A 12 -3.29 9.85 -4.44
C GLU A 12 -2.45 10.32 -5.64
N LYS A 13 -1.48 11.20 -5.40
CA LYS A 13 -0.54 11.64 -6.45
C LYS A 13 0.41 10.53 -6.85
N VAL A 14 0.92 9.74 -5.89
CA VAL A 14 1.75 8.56 -6.20
C VAL A 14 0.96 7.51 -6.97
N ALA A 15 -0.31 7.29 -6.61
CA ALA A 15 -1.24 6.44 -7.33
C ALA A 15 -1.43 6.90 -8.79
N LEU A 16 -1.66 8.20 -9.00
CA LEU A 16 -1.77 8.80 -10.33
C LEU A 16 -0.48 8.66 -11.14
N MET A 17 0.68 8.89 -10.53
CA MET A 17 1.98 8.69 -11.20
C MET A 17 2.10 7.27 -11.77
N SER A 18 1.72 6.27 -10.97
CA SER A 18 1.77 4.87 -11.41
C SER A 18 0.78 4.57 -12.53
N LEU A 19 -0.41 5.17 -12.52
CA LEU A 19 -1.35 5.03 -13.62
C LEU A 19 -0.76 5.62 -14.91
N LEU A 20 -0.11 6.79 -14.83
CA LEU A 20 0.51 7.44 -15.98
C LEU A 20 1.68 6.63 -16.55
N ARG A 21 2.42 5.88 -15.73
CA ARG A 21 3.42 4.89 -16.22
C ARG A 21 2.78 3.83 -17.10
N VAL A 22 1.67 3.25 -16.65
CA VAL A 22 0.94 2.24 -17.43
C VAL A 22 0.36 2.85 -18.70
N ALA A 23 -0.25 4.05 -18.61
CA ALA A 23 -0.78 4.77 -19.76
C ALA A 23 0.31 5.04 -20.81
N ARG A 24 1.51 5.42 -20.38
CA ARG A 24 2.66 5.62 -21.28
C ARG A 24 3.12 4.32 -21.93
N ALA A 25 3.10 3.21 -21.20
CA ALA A 25 3.46 1.89 -21.72
C ALA A 25 2.42 1.38 -22.75
N GLU A 26 1.13 1.64 -22.52
CA GLU A 26 0.01 1.30 -23.41
C GLU A 26 -0.07 2.23 -24.63
N HIS A 27 0.24 3.52 -24.47
CA HIS A 27 0.07 4.56 -25.49
C HIS A 27 1.38 5.29 -25.81
N LYS A 28 2.40 4.54 -26.26
CA LYS A 28 3.76 5.06 -26.53
C LYS A 28 3.82 6.28 -27.46
N GLN A 29 2.81 6.48 -28.30
CA GLN A 29 2.75 7.59 -29.28
C GLN A 29 2.11 8.87 -28.74
N GLN A 30 1.50 8.85 -27.54
CA GLN A 30 0.72 9.99 -27.02
C GLN A 30 1.55 11.01 -26.24
N GLY A 31 2.85 10.81 -26.04
CA GLY A 31 3.71 11.79 -25.36
C GLY A 31 3.24 12.11 -23.93
N ILE A 32 3.04 11.08 -23.11
CA ILE A 32 2.54 11.25 -21.73
C ILE A 32 3.72 11.54 -20.79
N TYR A 33 3.78 12.78 -20.29
CA TYR A 33 4.81 13.26 -19.38
C TYR A 33 4.25 13.61 -18.00
N LEU A 34 5.10 13.53 -16.98
CA LEU A 34 4.76 13.90 -15.62
C LEU A 34 5.80 14.87 -15.06
N LEU A 35 5.31 16.02 -14.58
CA LEU A 35 6.09 17.00 -13.84
C LEU A 35 5.47 17.17 -12.45
N ASP A 36 6.18 16.69 -11.43
CA ASP A 36 5.77 16.86 -10.04
C ASP A 36 6.45 18.11 -9.47
N ILE A 37 5.66 19.12 -9.14
CA ILE A 37 6.16 20.41 -8.62
C ILE A 37 5.95 20.55 -7.13
N GLU A 38 6.82 21.32 -6.47
CA GLU A 38 6.66 21.65 -5.07
C GLU A 38 5.38 22.48 -4.86
N PRO A 39 4.55 22.16 -3.84
CA PRO A 39 3.44 23.03 -3.49
C PRO A 39 3.99 24.37 -2.98
N SER A 40 3.65 25.47 -3.65
CA SER A 40 3.94 26.82 -3.14
C SER A 40 2.87 27.20 -2.12
N VAL A 41 3.32 27.68 -0.94
CA VAL A 41 2.46 28.19 0.13
C VAL A 41 2.07 29.65 -0.10
N GLU A 42 2.59 30.26 -1.17
CA GLU A 42 2.32 31.66 -1.53
C GLU A 42 1.01 31.83 -2.32
N ASN A 43 0.76 33.04 -2.81
CA ASN A 43 -0.43 33.35 -3.62
C ASN A 43 -0.43 32.60 -4.97
N HIS A 44 -1.60 32.51 -5.60
CA HIS A 44 -1.79 31.81 -6.88
C HIS A 44 -0.88 32.33 -8.01
N HIS A 45 -0.48 33.61 -7.97
CA HIS A 45 0.40 34.18 -9.00
C HIS A 45 1.81 33.59 -8.93
N HIS A 46 2.37 33.46 -7.73
CA HIS A 46 3.67 32.83 -7.53
C HIS A 46 3.65 31.36 -7.97
N GLN A 47 2.59 30.62 -7.65
CA GLN A 47 2.45 29.23 -8.08
C GLN A 47 2.40 29.10 -9.61
N ALA A 48 1.71 30.02 -10.30
CA ALA A 48 1.68 30.06 -11.76
C ALA A 48 3.07 30.36 -12.37
N LEU A 49 3.86 31.23 -11.73
CA LEU A 49 5.23 31.53 -12.17
C LEU A 49 6.13 30.30 -12.04
N ILE A 50 6.10 29.61 -10.89
CA ILE A 50 6.85 28.36 -10.70
C ILE A 50 6.46 27.32 -11.75
N LEU A 51 5.16 27.13 -11.99
CA LEU A 51 4.68 26.18 -12.98
C LEU A 51 5.18 26.53 -14.39
N SER A 52 5.11 27.80 -14.77
CA SER A 52 5.59 28.27 -16.08
C SER A 52 7.10 28.04 -16.24
N GLN A 53 7.90 28.38 -15.23
CA GLN A 53 9.35 28.13 -15.22
C GLN A 53 9.65 26.63 -15.33
N ALA A 54 8.99 25.83 -14.50
CA ALA A 54 9.21 24.39 -14.46
C ALA A 54 8.88 23.73 -15.81
N LEU A 55 7.78 24.11 -16.45
CA LEU A 55 7.37 23.57 -17.75
C LEU A 55 8.28 24.01 -18.90
N ASN A 56 8.68 25.28 -18.95
CA ASN A 56 9.46 25.83 -20.07
C ASN A 56 10.85 25.20 -20.20
N SER A 57 11.41 24.69 -19.10
CA SER A 57 12.77 24.12 -19.07
C SER A 57 12.80 22.66 -18.63
N ALA A 58 11.64 22.01 -18.52
CA ALA A 58 11.57 20.60 -18.14
C ALA A 58 12.33 19.73 -19.16
N PRO A 59 13.33 18.94 -18.74
CA PRO A 59 14.13 18.12 -19.66
C PRO A 59 13.40 16.83 -20.04
N PHE A 60 12.22 16.95 -20.67
CA PHE A 60 11.40 15.80 -21.10
C PHE A 60 12.05 14.92 -22.18
N HIS A 61 13.12 15.43 -22.82
CA HIS A 61 13.98 14.66 -23.71
C HIS A 61 14.86 13.65 -22.96
N LEU A 62 15.08 13.82 -21.65
CA LEU A 62 15.85 12.91 -20.80
C LEU A 62 14.97 11.92 -20.03
N ALA A 63 13.77 12.34 -19.62
CA ALA A 63 12.88 11.53 -18.81
C ALA A 63 11.41 11.90 -19.00
N THR A 64 10.54 10.92 -18.78
CA THR A 64 9.09 11.09 -18.88
C THR A 64 8.41 11.34 -17.53
N GLU A 65 9.17 11.26 -16.45
CA GLU A 65 8.81 11.62 -15.08
C GLU A 65 9.91 12.48 -14.48
N ILE A 66 9.54 13.67 -14.02
CA ILE A 66 10.48 14.67 -13.51
C ILE A 66 9.88 15.31 -12.25
N ALA A 67 10.68 15.47 -11.20
CA ALA A 67 10.32 16.31 -10.06
C ALA A 67 11.05 17.66 -10.16
N TYR A 68 10.36 18.76 -9.91
CA TYR A 68 10.96 20.10 -9.84
C TYR A 68 10.94 20.59 -8.39
N ARG A 69 12.13 20.78 -7.82
CA ARG A 69 12.35 21.17 -6.41
C ARG A 69 13.49 22.15 -6.34
N ASN A 70 13.34 23.25 -5.61
CA ASN A 70 14.41 24.25 -5.43
C ASN A 70 15.12 24.62 -6.75
N HIS A 71 14.33 24.93 -7.78
CA HIS A 71 14.81 25.24 -9.14
C HIS A 71 15.64 24.16 -9.84
N SER A 72 15.61 22.92 -9.34
CA SER A 72 16.35 21.78 -9.87
C SER A 72 15.40 20.69 -10.34
N TYR A 73 15.81 19.98 -11.40
CA TYR A 73 15.07 18.84 -11.95
C TYR A 73 15.66 17.52 -11.45
N TRP A 74 14.78 16.63 -11.00
CA TRP A 74 15.11 15.30 -10.48
C TRP A 74 14.44 14.24 -11.34
N ILE A 75 15.17 13.17 -11.63
CA ILE A 75 14.67 12.03 -12.44
C ILE A 75 14.64 10.79 -11.53
N PRO A 76 13.50 10.07 -11.44
CA PRO A 76 13.44 8.86 -10.64
C PRO A 76 14.31 7.77 -11.24
N GLN A 77 15.05 7.05 -10.38
CA GLN A 77 15.87 5.91 -10.78
C GLN A 77 15.57 4.70 -9.90
N LEU A 78 15.50 3.52 -10.52
CA LEU A 78 15.49 2.26 -9.80
C LEU A 78 16.93 1.77 -9.64
N VAL A 79 17.36 1.60 -8.40
CA VAL A 79 18.72 1.15 -8.05
C VAL A 79 18.66 -0.06 -7.13
N HIS A 80 19.71 -0.87 -7.14
CA HIS A 80 19.84 -1.94 -6.15
C HIS A 80 19.93 -1.36 -4.74
N ALA A 81 19.11 -1.90 -3.82
CA ALA A 81 19.22 -1.57 -2.40
C ALA A 81 20.57 -2.04 -1.88
N LYS A 82 21.41 -1.10 -1.40
CA LYS A 82 22.74 -1.40 -0.85
C LYS A 82 22.68 -1.92 0.58
N THR A 83 21.63 -1.56 1.30
CA THR A 83 21.34 -1.98 2.67
C THR A 83 19.85 -2.25 2.79
N VAL A 84 19.48 -3.31 3.49
CA VAL A 84 18.12 -3.49 3.98
C VAL A 84 18.05 -2.68 5.28
N PRO A 85 17.27 -1.60 5.37
CA PRO A 85 17.14 -0.91 6.64
C PRO A 85 16.42 -1.84 7.63
N ASP A 86 16.83 -1.84 8.90
CA ASP A 86 16.11 -2.53 9.97
C ASP A 86 14.80 -1.79 10.25
N LEU A 87 13.84 -1.97 9.35
CA LEU A 87 12.56 -1.26 9.38
C LEU A 87 11.58 -1.92 10.34
N ILE A 88 11.69 -3.21 10.67
CA ILE A 88 10.81 -3.83 11.67
C ILE A 88 11.64 -4.72 12.59
N PRO A 89 11.67 -4.44 13.90
CA PRO A 89 12.29 -5.33 14.88
C PRO A 89 11.64 -6.71 14.84
N SER A 90 12.45 -7.76 14.67
CA SER A 90 11.95 -9.14 14.67
C SER A 90 11.21 -9.52 15.95
N SER A 91 11.56 -8.88 17.08
CA SER A 91 10.88 -9.03 18.36
C SER A 91 9.40 -8.69 18.30
N TRP A 92 8.98 -7.79 17.41
CA TRP A 92 7.57 -7.40 17.26
C TRP A 92 6.70 -8.60 16.88
N PHE A 93 7.21 -9.53 16.08
CA PHE A 93 6.47 -10.75 15.66
C PHE A 93 6.38 -11.83 16.74
N THR A 94 7.08 -11.65 17.85
CA THR A 94 7.07 -12.57 19.01
C THR A 94 6.31 -12.01 20.22
N THR A 95 5.80 -10.78 20.09
CA THR A 95 5.06 -10.11 21.17
C THR A 95 3.77 -10.88 21.50
N SER A 96 3.42 -10.95 22.78
CA SER A 96 2.15 -11.54 23.20
C SER A 96 0.97 -10.68 22.70
N GLY A 97 0.32 -11.13 21.64
CA GLY A 97 -0.86 -10.48 21.07
C GLY A 97 -1.24 -11.04 19.71
N TRP A 98 -2.22 -10.41 19.07
CA TRP A 98 -2.75 -10.82 17.78
C TRP A 98 -2.09 -10.08 16.63
N HIS A 99 -1.75 -10.85 15.58
CA HIS A 99 -1.34 -10.34 14.28
C HIS A 99 -2.46 -10.51 13.27
N LEU A 100 -2.92 -9.43 12.66
CA LEU A 100 -4.02 -9.47 11.69
C LEU A 100 -3.47 -9.71 10.28
N VAL A 101 -4.19 -10.48 9.47
CA VAL A 101 -3.86 -10.68 8.05
C VAL A 101 -5.13 -10.55 7.21
N THR A 102 -5.31 -9.43 6.51
CA THR A 102 -6.38 -9.30 5.51
C THR A 102 -5.99 -10.06 4.24
N GLY A 103 -6.95 -10.72 3.60
CA GLY A 103 -6.64 -11.60 2.46
C GLY A 103 -5.79 -12.82 2.85
N GLY A 104 -5.71 -13.17 4.14
CA GLY A 104 -4.84 -14.22 4.66
C GLY A 104 -5.15 -15.63 4.12
N MET A 105 -6.37 -15.85 3.65
CA MET A 105 -6.79 -17.13 3.03
C MET A 105 -6.34 -17.28 1.56
N GLY A 106 -5.80 -16.22 0.95
CA GLY A 106 -5.22 -16.25 -0.40
C GLY A 106 -3.78 -16.76 -0.44
N GLY A 107 -3.20 -16.85 -1.64
CA GLY A 107 -1.85 -17.42 -1.83
C GLY A 107 -0.77 -16.73 -1.02
N ILE A 108 -0.58 -15.42 -1.20
CA ILE A 108 0.41 -14.63 -0.45
C ILE A 108 0.09 -14.61 1.03
N GLY A 109 -1.20 -14.44 1.39
CA GLY A 109 -1.67 -14.44 2.77
C GLY A 109 -1.27 -15.69 3.56
N ARG A 110 -1.40 -16.88 2.95
CA ARG A 110 -1.00 -18.14 3.58
C ARG A 110 0.51 -18.24 3.82
N HIS A 111 1.32 -17.69 2.92
CA HIS A 111 2.76 -17.60 3.14
C HIS A 111 3.10 -16.66 4.29
N ILE A 112 2.42 -15.52 4.41
CA ILE A 112 2.57 -14.58 5.54
C ILE A 112 2.21 -15.27 6.85
N ILE A 113 1.08 -15.97 6.92
CA ILE A 113 0.63 -16.67 8.14
C ILE A 113 1.65 -17.75 8.55
N LYS A 114 2.13 -18.54 7.59
CA LYS A 114 3.15 -19.56 7.86
C LYS A 114 4.43 -18.93 8.38
N TRP A 115 4.88 -17.84 7.76
CA TRP A 115 6.07 -17.11 8.18
C TRP A 115 5.91 -16.50 9.58
N LEU A 116 4.76 -15.90 9.89
CA LEU A 116 4.46 -15.37 11.23
C LEU A 116 4.54 -16.47 12.30
N ALA A 117 3.89 -17.61 12.05
CA ALA A 117 3.91 -18.74 12.97
C ALA A 117 5.33 -19.30 13.18
N GLN A 118 6.12 -19.41 12.10
CA GLN A 118 7.53 -19.81 12.16
C GLN A 118 8.41 -18.79 12.88
N SER A 119 8.07 -17.51 12.78
CA SER A 119 8.76 -16.40 13.45
C SER A 119 8.41 -16.29 14.94
N GLY A 120 7.45 -17.07 15.42
CA GLY A 120 7.09 -17.16 16.84
C GLY A 120 5.78 -16.49 17.23
N ALA A 121 5.00 -15.97 16.27
CA ALA A 121 3.67 -15.43 16.54
C ALA A 121 2.77 -16.53 17.13
N ARG A 122 2.03 -16.19 18.20
CA ARG A 122 1.16 -17.13 18.91
C ARG A 122 -0.31 -17.00 18.59
N HIS A 123 -0.74 -15.83 18.12
CA HIS A 123 -2.13 -15.57 17.77
C HIS A 123 -2.21 -14.82 16.44
N ILE A 124 -2.89 -15.39 15.46
CA ILE A 124 -3.07 -14.81 14.13
C ILE A 124 -4.56 -14.72 13.81
N ALA A 125 -5.02 -13.51 13.52
CA ALA A 125 -6.39 -13.21 13.12
C ALA A 125 -6.44 -13.10 11.59
N VAL A 126 -7.18 -13.96 10.92
CA VAL A 126 -7.23 -14.01 9.47
C VAL A 126 -8.55 -13.45 8.98
N ILE A 127 -8.48 -12.37 8.21
CA ILE A 127 -9.66 -11.63 7.73
C ILE A 127 -9.89 -11.92 6.25
N GLY A 128 -11.11 -12.29 5.90
CA GLY A 128 -11.57 -12.35 4.51
C GLY A 128 -13.00 -12.85 4.38
N ARG A 129 -13.49 -12.97 3.16
CA ARG A 129 -14.94 -13.12 2.89
C ARG A 129 -15.50 -14.52 3.12
N ARG A 130 -14.68 -15.56 2.92
CA ARG A 130 -15.10 -16.96 2.95
C ARG A 130 -13.92 -17.86 3.27
N GLU A 131 -14.19 -18.96 3.96
CA GLU A 131 -13.21 -20.02 4.17
C GLU A 131 -13.16 -20.96 2.96
N PRO A 132 -12.00 -21.14 2.31
CA PRO A 132 -11.78 -22.24 1.38
C PRO A 132 -11.98 -23.60 2.06
N SER A 133 -12.33 -24.65 1.30
CA SER A 133 -12.57 -25.99 1.85
C SER A 133 -11.35 -26.61 2.54
N ASP A 134 -10.14 -26.24 2.10
CA ASP A 134 -8.86 -26.68 2.67
C ASP A 134 -8.40 -25.83 3.86
N TRP A 135 -9.14 -24.77 4.22
CA TRP A 135 -8.76 -23.84 5.28
C TRP A 135 -8.58 -24.49 6.66
N PRO A 136 -9.45 -25.42 7.11
CA PRO A 136 -9.25 -26.09 8.39
C PRO A 136 -7.95 -26.91 8.46
N GLU A 137 -7.55 -27.55 7.36
CA GLU A 137 -6.30 -28.31 7.28
C GLU A 137 -5.07 -27.37 7.35
N PHE A 138 -5.16 -26.22 6.68
CA PHE A 138 -4.16 -25.18 6.79
C PHE A 138 -4.02 -24.68 8.23
N CYS A 139 -5.13 -24.37 8.91
CA CYS A 139 -5.12 -23.95 10.32
C CYS A 139 -4.50 -25.01 11.25
N GLN A 140 -4.79 -26.30 11.04
CA GLN A 140 -4.14 -27.39 11.77
C GLN A 140 -2.63 -27.45 11.54
N THR A 141 -2.18 -27.19 10.31
CA THR A 141 -0.75 -27.09 9.98
C THR A 141 -0.09 -25.94 10.74
N ILE A 142 -0.75 -24.78 10.81
CA ILE A 142 -0.26 -23.63 11.58
C ILE A 142 -0.24 -23.90 13.09
N ALA A 143 -1.24 -24.62 13.61
CA ALA A 143 -1.32 -25.00 15.02
C ALA A 143 -0.12 -25.86 15.47
N ARG A 144 0.52 -26.62 14.57
CA ARG A 144 1.75 -27.39 14.87
C ARG A 144 2.95 -26.51 15.23
N PHE A 145 2.93 -25.22 14.86
CA PHE A 145 3.92 -24.23 15.31
C PHE A 145 3.59 -23.62 16.68
N GLY A 146 2.51 -24.07 17.33
CA GLY A 146 2.00 -23.50 18.57
C GLY A 146 1.37 -22.12 18.36
N CYS A 147 0.72 -21.91 17.21
CA CYS A 147 0.04 -20.68 16.86
C CYS A 147 -1.48 -20.94 16.73
N GLN A 148 -2.27 -20.15 17.44
CA GLN A 148 -3.72 -20.11 17.29
C GLN A 148 -4.09 -19.27 16.08
N VAL A 149 -4.93 -19.82 15.19
CA VAL A 149 -5.52 -19.08 14.07
C VAL A 149 -7.00 -18.85 14.39
N MET A 150 -7.46 -17.61 14.25
CA MET A 150 -8.87 -17.27 14.31
C MET A 150 -9.30 -16.63 13.00
N THR A 151 -10.32 -17.21 12.35
CA THR A 151 -10.90 -16.63 11.15
C THR A 151 -11.95 -15.59 11.51
N LEU A 152 -11.92 -14.47 10.80
CA LEU A 152 -12.94 -13.43 10.82
C LEU A 152 -13.51 -13.27 9.41
N LEU A 153 -14.80 -13.54 9.28
CA LEU A 153 -15.51 -13.32 8.03
C LEU A 153 -15.89 -11.85 7.90
N CYS A 154 -15.23 -11.16 6.97
CA CYS A 154 -15.45 -9.75 6.68
C CYS A 154 -15.06 -9.44 5.24
N ASP A 155 -15.91 -8.71 4.54
CA ASP A 155 -15.59 -8.09 3.27
C ASP A 155 -15.01 -6.69 3.47
N VAL A 156 -13.69 -6.58 3.38
CA VAL A 156 -12.97 -5.31 3.59
C VAL A 156 -13.25 -4.28 2.51
N SER A 157 -13.91 -4.65 1.40
CA SER A 157 -14.35 -3.70 0.38
C SER A 157 -15.67 -3.02 0.73
N GLN A 158 -16.41 -3.53 1.72
CA GLN A 158 -17.67 -2.93 2.16
C GLN A 158 -17.39 -1.84 3.19
N GLU A 159 -17.94 -0.67 2.92
CA GLU A 159 -17.75 0.50 3.76
C GLU A 159 -18.19 0.22 5.21
N GLY A 160 -17.29 0.46 6.17
CA GLY A 160 -17.55 0.29 7.60
C GLY A 160 -17.65 -1.16 8.08
N GLU A 161 -17.58 -2.18 7.23
CA GLU A 161 -17.64 -3.58 7.67
C GLU A 161 -16.39 -3.98 8.45
N LEU A 162 -15.20 -3.60 7.95
CA LEU A 162 -13.93 -3.83 8.64
C LEU A 162 -13.92 -3.15 10.01
N GLN A 163 -14.30 -1.88 10.10
CA GLN A 163 -14.32 -1.14 11.36
C GLN A 163 -15.31 -1.73 12.36
N ARG A 164 -16.51 -2.12 11.92
CA ARG A 164 -17.50 -2.76 12.80
C ARG A 164 -16.96 -4.06 13.38
N MET A 165 -16.45 -4.94 12.51
CA MET A 165 -15.86 -6.21 12.93
C MET A 165 -14.69 -6.01 13.90
N LEU A 166 -13.80 -5.06 13.63
CA LEU A 166 -12.67 -4.75 14.51
C LEU A 166 -13.09 -4.14 15.85
N ASN A 167 -14.16 -3.34 15.87
CA ASN A 167 -14.69 -2.76 17.11
C ASN A 167 -15.39 -3.79 18.00
N ASP A 168 -15.97 -4.83 17.40
CA ASP A 168 -16.61 -5.95 18.10
C ASP A 168 -15.59 -7.01 18.57
N TRP A 169 -14.31 -6.86 18.22
CA TRP A 169 -13.27 -7.80 18.57
C TRP A 169 -13.10 -7.97 20.09
N PRO A 170 -13.13 -9.20 20.63
CA PRO A 170 -12.97 -9.44 22.05
C PRO A 170 -11.54 -9.13 22.49
N ARG A 171 -11.40 -8.10 23.35
CA ARG A 171 -10.12 -7.52 23.79
C ARG A 171 -9.34 -8.39 24.80
N THR A 172 -9.22 -9.69 24.55
CA THR A 172 -8.54 -10.61 25.48
C THR A 172 -7.02 -10.49 25.43
N LEU A 173 -6.48 -10.09 24.28
CA LEU A 173 -5.07 -9.80 24.05
C LEU A 173 -4.93 -8.56 23.17
N PRO A 174 -3.83 -7.79 23.29
CA PRO A 174 -3.59 -6.62 22.45
C PRO A 174 -3.41 -7.01 20.98
N ILE A 175 -3.68 -6.06 20.09
CA ILE A 175 -3.28 -6.17 18.68
C ILE A 175 -1.85 -5.64 18.54
N ILE A 176 -0.98 -6.45 17.92
CA ILE A 176 0.42 -6.09 17.72
C ILE A 176 0.61 -5.37 16.39
N GLY A 177 -0.06 -5.82 15.34
CA GLY A 177 0.05 -5.22 14.02
C GLY A 177 -0.67 -6.03 12.97
N ALA A 178 -0.58 -5.59 11.71
CA ALA A 178 -1.28 -6.21 10.63
C ALA A 178 -0.49 -6.31 9.32
N PHE A 179 -0.86 -7.31 8.53
CA PHE A 179 -0.53 -7.43 7.12
C PHE A 179 -1.79 -7.21 6.29
N HIS A 180 -1.71 -6.31 5.32
CA HIS A 180 -2.77 -6.05 4.37
C HIS A 180 -2.46 -6.71 3.03
N ALA A 181 -2.90 -7.96 2.88
CA ALA A 181 -2.74 -8.75 1.66
C ALA A 181 -4.06 -8.91 0.89
N ALA A 182 -5.12 -8.21 1.30
CA ALA A 182 -6.37 -8.18 0.55
C ALA A 182 -6.18 -7.50 -0.82
N GLY A 183 -6.96 -7.96 -1.80
CA GLY A 183 -6.92 -7.46 -3.16
C GLY A 183 -6.67 -8.56 -4.18
N THR A 184 -7.16 -8.34 -5.40
CA THR A 184 -6.95 -9.22 -6.55
C THR A 184 -6.28 -8.45 -7.66
N SER A 185 -5.45 -9.11 -8.46
CA SER A 185 -4.92 -8.51 -9.67
C SER A 185 -6.08 -8.22 -10.63
N LEU A 186 -6.20 -6.96 -11.05
CA LEU A 186 -7.11 -6.56 -12.11
C LEU A 186 -6.30 -6.31 -13.38
N THR A 187 -6.73 -6.91 -14.48
CA THR A 187 -6.04 -6.83 -15.78
C THR A 187 -6.98 -6.30 -16.86
N GLY A 188 -6.45 -5.51 -17.77
CA GLY A 188 -7.17 -4.87 -18.86
C GLY A 188 -6.52 -3.55 -19.23
N LEU A 189 -6.58 -3.20 -20.51
CA LEU A 189 -6.11 -1.89 -20.98
C LEU A 189 -6.93 -0.77 -20.31
N ILE A 190 -6.34 0.41 -20.17
CA ILE A 190 -6.96 1.55 -19.48
C ILE A 190 -8.31 1.94 -20.12
N ASN A 191 -8.42 1.85 -21.45
CA ASN A 191 -9.65 2.15 -22.17
C ASN A 191 -10.73 1.04 -22.07
N GLN A 192 -10.44 -0.06 -21.38
CA GLN A 192 -11.32 -1.22 -21.20
C GLN A 192 -11.67 -1.47 -19.73
N TRP A 193 -11.30 -0.55 -18.83
CA TRP A 193 -11.63 -0.72 -17.42
C TRP A 193 -13.12 -0.80 -17.19
N ASP A 194 -13.51 -1.75 -16.35
CA ASP A 194 -14.79 -1.71 -15.67
C ASP A 194 -14.66 -0.78 -14.45
N PRO A 195 -15.38 0.35 -14.41
CA PRO A 195 -15.34 1.27 -13.28
C PRO A 195 -15.75 0.61 -11.97
N GLN A 196 -16.66 -0.36 -12.00
CA GLN A 196 -17.13 -1.06 -10.80
C GLN A 196 -16.03 -1.97 -10.23
N GLN A 197 -15.34 -2.72 -11.08
CA GLN A 197 -14.21 -3.56 -10.65
C GLN A 197 -13.04 -2.71 -10.14
N SER A 198 -12.78 -1.58 -10.79
CA SER A 198 -11.72 -0.64 -10.37
C SER A 198 -12.05 -0.02 -9.02
N ALA A 199 -13.30 0.42 -8.82
CA ALA A 199 -13.77 0.94 -7.53
C ALA A 199 -13.66 -0.13 -6.44
N LEU A 200 -14.07 -1.38 -6.72
CA LEU A 200 -13.96 -2.48 -5.77
C LEU A 200 -12.51 -2.76 -5.37
N LEU A 201 -11.58 -2.72 -6.32
CA LEU A 201 -10.15 -2.88 -6.05
C LEU A 201 -9.61 -1.74 -5.17
N ILE A 202 -9.98 -0.49 -5.45
CA ILE A 202 -9.58 0.67 -4.65
C ILE A 202 -10.14 0.57 -3.24
N GLN A 203 -11.42 0.18 -3.08
CA GLN A 203 -12.01 -0.07 -1.76
C GLN A 203 -11.22 -1.15 -1.00
N THR A 204 -10.95 -2.27 -1.67
CA THR A 204 -10.29 -3.44 -1.07
C THR A 204 -8.84 -3.18 -0.66
N LYS A 205 -8.06 -2.48 -1.50
CA LYS A 205 -6.63 -2.23 -1.25
C LYS A 205 -6.38 -0.90 -0.55
N CYS A 206 -6.96 0.19 -1.05
CA CYS A 206 -6.62 1.52 -0.60
C CYS A 206 -7.43 1.90 0.65
N HIS A 207 -8.76 1.92 0.55
CA HIS A 207 -9.59 2.37 1.66
C HIS A 207 -9.52 1.43 2.86
N ALA A 208 -9.53 0.11 2.64
CA ALA A 208 -9.33 -0.86 3.71
C ALA A 208 -7.97 -0.73 4.40
N PHE A 209 -6.90 -0.38 3.68
CA PHE A 209 -5.58 -0.14 4.26
C PHE A 209 -5.56 1.10 5.16
N VAL A 210 -6.14 2.20 4.70
CA VAL A 210 -6.30 3.44 5.48
C VAL A 210 -7.15 3.20 6.73
N ALA A 211 -8.29 2.54 6.56
CA ALA A 211 -9.20 2.17 7.65
C ALA A 211 -8.50 1.31 8.70
N LEU A 212 -7.75 0.30 8.26
CA LEU A 212 -6.98 -0.57 9.14
C LEU A 212 -5.89 0.21 9.86
N HIS A 213 -5.17 1.09 9.18
CA HIS A 213 -4.15 1.95 9.80
C HIS A 213 -4.74 2.83 10.90
N GLN A 214 -5.81 3.57 10.61
CA GLN A 214 -6.45 4.45 11.58
C GLN A 214 -6.90 3.70 12.83
N TRP A 215 -7.43 2.48 12.64
CA TRP A 215 -7.82 1.64 13.75
C TRP A 215 -6.62 1.12 14.56
N LEU A 216 -5.57 0.67 13.88
CA LEU A 216 -4.33 0.20 14.51
C LEU A 216 -3.64 1.31 15.31
N GLU A 217 -3.60 2.53 14.77
CA GLU A 217 -3.07 3.71 15.45
C GLU A 217 -3.85 3.99 16.74
N ALA A 218 -5.18 3.91 16.69
CA ALA A 218 -6.03 4.06 17.88
C ALA A 218 -5.87 2.93 18.92
N GLN A 219 -5.34 1.77 18.52
CA GLN A 219 -4.99 0.67 19.42
C GLN A 219 -3.52 0.70 19.88
N GLU A 220 -2.75 1.72 19.49
CA GLU A 220 -1.31 1.80 19.74
C GLU A 220 -0.55 0.56 19.22
N ALA A 221 -1.02 -0.04 18.13
CA ALA A 221 -0.37 -1.17 17.49
C ALA A 221 0.97 -0.76 16.87
N GLN A 222 1.89 -1.70 16.76
CA GLN A 222 3.27 -1.44 16.38
C GLN A 222 3.46 -1.22 14.88
N TYR A 223 2.74 -1.98 14.04
CA TYR A 223 2.99 -1.96 12.59
C TYR A 223 1.77 -2.27 11.71
N LEU A 224 1.86 -1.79 10.48
CA LEU A 224 1.01 -2.15 9.35
C LEU A 224 1.86 -2.35 8.09
N LEU A 225 1.76 -3.52 7.47
CA LEU A 225 2.47 -3.89 6.24
C LEU A 225 1.49 -4.09 5.09
N GLY A 226 1.50 -3.16 4.12
CA GLY A 226 0.80 -3.28 2.84
C GLY A 226 1.55 -4.19 1.87
N LEU A 227 0.82 -4.93 1.04
CA LEU A 227 1.40 -5.73 -0.02
C LEU A 227 1.24 -4.98 -1.34
N SER A 228 2.30 -4.26 -1.74
CA SER A 228 2.42 -3.58 -3.03
C SER A 228 2.82 -4.53 -4.16
N SER A 229 3.16 -4.00 -5.33
CA SER A 229 3.57 -4.76 -6.51
C SER A 229 4.42 -3.94 -7.47
N ALA A 230 5.40 -4.60 -8.11
CA ALA A 230 6.18 -4.04 -9.22
C ALA A 230 5.31 -3.61 -10.43
N ALA A 231 4.03 -3.99 -10.48
CA ALA A 231 3.08 -3.42 -11.42
C ALA A 231 3.05 -1.88 -11.40
N SER A 232 3.35 -1.27 -10.23
CA SER A 232 3.46 0.18 -10.06
C SER A 232 4.56 0.85 -10.89
N LEU A 233 5.46 0.05 -11.48
CA LEU A 233 6.51 0.49 -12.39
C LEU A 233 6.06 0.60 -13.85
N GLY A 234 4.77 0.40 -14.14
CA GLY A 234 4.21 0.58 -15.49
C GLY A 234 3.90 -0.71 -16.22
N ALA A 235 3.39 -1.73 -15.53
CA ALA A 235 2.97 -2.98 -16.17
C ALA A 235 1.75 -2.76 -17.09
N VAL A 236 1.94 -3.05 -18.39
CA VAL A 236 0.89 -2.94 -19.42
C VAL A 236 -0.33 -3.75 -19.04
N GLY A 237 -1.52 -3.16 -19.17
CA GLY A 237 -2.78 -3.80 -18.85
C GLY A 237 -3.04 -3.95 -17.35
N GLN A 238 -2.29 -3.28 -16.48
CA GLN A 238 -2.47 -3.36 -15.03
C GLN A 238 -2.73 -2.01 -14.39
N GLY A 239 -3.25 -1.01 -15.11
CA GLY A 239 -3.25 0.37 -14.60
C GLY A 239 -4.01 0.58 -13.29
N ALA A 240 -5.18 -0.05 -13.09
CA ALA A 240 -5.93 0.06 -11.83
C ALA A 240 -5.21 -0.66 -10.67
N TYR A 241 -4.55 -1.79 -10.97
CA TYR A 241 -3.74 -2.53 -10.00
C TYR A 241 -2.45 -1.78 -9.64
N ALA A 242 -1.76 -1.23 -10.63
CA ALA A 242 -0.58 -0.39 -10.47
C ALA A 242 -0.90 0.83 -9.59
N LEU A 243 -1.99 1.55 -9.91
CA LEU A 243 -2.52 2.66 -9.13
C LEU A 243 -2.77 2.26 -7.67
N ALA A 244 -3.50 1.17 -7.43
CA ALA A 244 -3.86 0.75 -6.08
C ALA A 244 -2.65 0.34 -5.23
N ASN A 245 -1.63 -0.30 -5.83
CA ASN A 245 -0.40 -0.65 -5.13
C ASN A 245 0.46 0.59 -4.84
N ALA A 246 0.61 1.49 -5.82
CA ALA A 246 1.32 2.74 -5.66
C ALA A 246 0.68 3.67 -4.61
N PHE A 247 -0.64 3.59 -4.44
CA PHE A 247 -1.31 4.27 -3.33
C PHE A 247 -0.80 3.78 -1.97
N LEU A 248 -0.60 2.46 -1.79
CA LEU A 248 -0.05 1.91 -0.53
C LEU A 248 1.36 2.44 -0.28
N ASP A 249 2.21 2.45 -1.31
CA ASP A 249 3.58 2.98 -1.24
C ASP A 249 3.56 4.47 -0.81
N GLY A 250 2.73 5.27 -1.48
CA GLY A 250 2.60 6.69 -1.20
C GLY A 250 2.00 6.97 0.19
N TYR A 251 1.05 6.16 0.64
CA TYR A 251 0.47 6.27 1.97
C TYR A 251 1.48 5.91 3.05
N ALA A 252 2.22 4.81 2.89
CA ALA A 252 3.28 4.42 3.84
C ALA A 252 4.34 5.52 3.99
N LEU A 253 4.81 6.08 2.87
CA LEU A 253 5.75 7.21 2.87
C LEU A 253 5.18 8.44 3.59
N ALA A 254 3.90 8.75 3.38
CA ALA A 254 3.25 9.90 4.01
C ALA A 254 3.10 9.74 5.55
N GLN A 255 3.12 8.50 6.07
CA GLN A 255 2.96 8.22 7.50
C GLN A 255 4.28 8.01 8.25
N GLN A 256 5.41 7.93 7.53
CA GLN A 256 6.69 7.46 8.06
C GLN A 256 7.17 8.19 9.33
N ASP A 257 6.91 9.50 9.42
CA ASP A 257 7.37 10.35 10.53
C ASP A 257 6.24 10.86 11.45
N SER A 258 4.98 10.55 11.13
CA SER A 258 3.81 11.10 11.84
C SER A 258 3.01 10.06 12.63
N SER A 259 3.21 8.77 12.37
CA SER A 259 2.41 7.69 12.95
C SER A 259 3.17 6.92 14.03
N ARG A 260 2.49 6.54 15.12
CA ARG A 260 3.05 5.62 16.12
C ARG A 260 3.05 4.18 15.60
N CYS A 261 2.02 3.82 14.83
CA CYS A 261 1.94 2.58 14.09
C CYS A 261 2.80 2.68 12.83
N ARG A 262 3.88 1.91 12.78
CA ARG A 262 4.80 1.95 11.65
C ARG A 262 4.14 1.40 10.38
N VAL A 263 3.91 2.26 9.40
CA VAL A 263 3.30 1.88 8.11
C VAL A 263 4.36 1.63 7.05
N MET A 264 4.25 0.51 6.34
CA MET A 264 5.15 0.08 5.28
C MET A 264 4.35 -0.56 4.14
N SER A 265 4.90 -0.57 2.91
CA SER A 265 4.28 -1.24 1.76
C SER A 265 5.29 -1.83 0.78
#